data_AF-A0A0E3KUT1-F1
#
_entry.id   AF-A0A0E3KUT1-F1
#
_cell.length_a   1.000
_cell.length_b   1.000
_cell.length_c   1.000
_cell.angle_alpha   90.00
_cell.angle_beta   90.00
_cell.angle_gamma   90.00
#
_symmetry.space_group_name_H-M   'P 1'
#
loop_
_entity.id
_entity.type
_entity.pdbx_description
1 polymer ?
#
loop_
_entity_poly.entity_id
_entity_poly.type
_entity_poly.pdbx_seq_one_letter_code
_entity_poly.pdbx_strand_id
1 'polypeptide(L)'
;MAAYNWLIILLALGVFGLLYASTYDVIATAYENYAFTDDPTAALGAKILWLTWKYLPAVCLFSLFVYGVMSGQKSSDGGWK
;
A
#
# COMPACT_ATOMS: atom_id res chain seq x y z
N MET A 1 12.84 -23.78 -19.78
CA MET A 1 12.67 -23.32 -18.38
C MET A 1 13.09 -21.85 -18.19
N ALA A 2 14.25 -21.41 -18.69
CA ALA A 2 14.71 -20.02 -18.52
C ALA A 2 13.75 -18.95 -19.11
N ALA A 3 13.24 -19.15 -20.33
CA ALA A 3 12.34 -18.18 -20.98
C ALA A 3 10.99 -17.99 -20.27
N TYR A 4 10.47 -19.06 -19.64
CA TYR A 4 9.23 -19.01 -18.87
C TYR A 4 9.40 -18.20 -17.57
N ASN A 5 10.55 -18.34 -16.89
CA ASN A 5 10.87 -17.53 -15.71
C ASN A 5 10.95 -16.04 -16.05
N TRP A 6 11.54 -15.69 -17.20
CA TRP A 6 11.60 -14.29 -17.66
C TRP A 6 10.22 -13.71 -17.96
N LEU A 7 9.31 -14.48 -18.55
CA LEU A 7 7.92 -14.06 -18.76
C LEU A 7 7.22 -13.76 -17.42
N ILE A 8 7.41 -14.62 -16.42
CA ILE A 8 6.84 -14.39 -15.08
C ILE A 8 7.39 -13.13 -14.44
N ILE A 9 8.71 -12.89 -14.55
CA ILE A 9 9.35 -11.69 -13.99
C ILE A 9 8.80 -10.43 -14.64
N LEU A 10 8.65 -10.40 -15.97
CA LEU A 10 8.10 -9.25 -16.68
C LEU A 10 6.64 -9.00 -16.31
N LEU A 11 5.85 -10.05 -16.16
CA LEU A 11 4.44 -9.95 -15.80
C LEU A 11 4.28 -9.48 -14.34
N ALA A 12 5.12 -9.97 -13.42
CA ALA A 12 5.16 -9.51 -12.05
C ALA A 12 5.57 -8.03 -11.93
N LEU A 13 6.58 -7.59 -12.68
CA LEU A 13 6.99 -6.19 -12.75
C LEU A 13 5.88 -5.29 -13.33
N GLY A 14 5.19 -5.76 -14.38
CA GLY A 14 4.07 -5.03 -14.99
C GLY A 14 2.89 -4.86 -14.03
N VAL A 15 2.48 -5.94 -13.35
CA VAL A 15 1.41 -5.91 -12.34
C VAL A 15 1.80 -5.03 -11.17
N PHE A 16 3.06 -5.12 -10.71
CA PHE A 16 3.57 -4.25 -9.65
C PHE A 16 3.55 -2.77 -10.04
N GLY A 17 3.99 -2.44 -11.26
CA GLY A 17 3.98 -1.07 -11.77
C GLY A 17 2.56 -0.50 -11.90
N LEU A 18 1.60 -1.30 -12.36
CA LEU A 18 0.18 -0.93 -12.42
C LEU A 18 -0.41 -0.69 -11.02
N LEU A 19 -0.12 -1.57 -10.07
CA LEU A 19 -0.55 -1.41 -8.68
C LEU A 19 0.05 -0.17 -8.03
N TYR A 20 1.34 0.08 -8.25
CA TYR A 20 2.01 1.28 -7.75
C TYR A 20 1.39 2.55 -8.34
N ALA A 21 1.14 2.57 -9.66
CA ALA A 21 0.52 3.73 -10.31
C ALA A 21 -0.91 3.99 -9.82
N SER A 22 -1.74 2.95 -9.64
CA SER A 22 -3.14 3.11 -9.23
C SER A 22 -3.31 3.54 -7.77
N THR A 23 -2.33 3.26 -6.92
CA THR A 23 -2.36 3.60 -5.49
C THR A 23 -1.56 4.86 -5.16
N TYR A 24 -0.71 5.33 -6.07
CA TYR A 24 0.06 6.56 -5.92
C TYR A 24 -0.82 7.77 -5.65
N ASP A 25 -1.88 7.97 -6.45
CA ASP A 25 -2.77 9.14 -6.30
C ASP A 25 -3.46 9.16 -4.93
N VAL A 26 -3.86 7.99 -4.43
CA VAL A 26 -4.50 7.87 -3.11
C VAL A 26 -3.52 8.24 -2.00
N ILE A 27 -2.27 7.78 -2.09
CA ILE A 27 -1.25 8.02 -1.06
C ILE A 27 -0.73 9.45 -1.11
N ALA A 28 -0.57 10.03 -2.30
CA ALA A 28 -0.24 11.43 -2.49
C ALA A 28 -1.34 12.34 -1.91
N THR A 29 -2.60 12.04 -2.23
CA THR A 29 -3.75 12.77 -1.69
C THR A 29 -3.86 12.63 -0.17
N ALA A 30 -3.57 11.46 0.40
CA ALA A 30 -3.54 11.27 1.85
C ALA A 30 -2.39 12.07 2.51
N TYR A 31 -1.22 12.12 1.88
CA TYR A 31 -0.12 12.95 2.36
C TYR A 31 -0.51 14.44 2.38
N GLU A 32 -1.07 14.96 1.30
CA GLU A 32 -1.47 16.38 1.22
C GLU A 32 -2.55 16.75 2.24
N ASN A 33 -3.54 15.88 2.45
CA ASN A 33 -4.64 16.16 3.36
C ASN A 33 -4.28 16.00 4.85
N TYR A 34 -3.37 15.08 5.19
CA TYR A 34 -3.10 14.72 6.58
C TYR A 34 -1.70 15.13 7.07
N ALA A 35 -0.72 15.39 6.21
CA ALA A 35 0.64 15.73 6.66
C ALA A 35 0.78 17.15 7.23
N PHE A 36 -0.20 18.02 6.98
CA PHE A 36 -0.23 19.43 7.38
C PHE A 36 -1.36 19.75 8.35
N THR A 37 -2.01 18.74 8.93
CA THR A 37 -3.04 18.96 9.96
C THR A 37 -2.41 19.28 11.31
N ASP A 38 -3.15 19.97 12.18
CA ASP A 38 -2.74 20.28 13.56
C ASP A 38 -2.72 19.05 14.48
N ASP A 39 -3.16 17.87 14.01
CA ASP A 39 -3.06 16.62 14.77
C ASP A 39 -1.67 15.99 14.57
N PRO A 40 -0.80 15.99 15.60
CA PRO A 40 0.57 15.50 15.47
C PRO A 40 0.65 14.01 15.14
N THR A 41 -0.36 13.21 15.49
CA THR A 41 -0.38 11.77 15.25
C THR A 41 -0.70 11.48 13.78
N ALA A 42 -1.73 12.15 13.24
CA ALA A 42 -2.13 12.02 11.85
C ALA A 42 -1.04 12.53 10.89
N ALA A 43 -0.41 13.66 11.23
CA ALA A 43 0.67 14.24 10.43
C ALA A 43 1.91 13.33 10.36
N LEU A 44 2.29 12.72 11.48
CA LEU A 44 3.43 11.81 11.52
C LEU A 44 3.14 10.51 10.76
N GLY A 45 1.93 9.95 10.91
CA GLY A 45 1.47 8.79 10.16
C GLY A 45 1.48 9.01 8.64
N ALA A 46 0.97 10.15 8.17
CA ALA A 46 0.96 10.50 6.75
C ALA A 46 2.37 10.68 6.18
N LYS A 47 3.29 11.31 6.95
CA LYS A 47 4.70 11.46 6.57
C LYS A 47 5.41 10.13 6.47
N ILE A 48 5.23 9.22 7.44
CA ILE A 48 5.82 7.88 7.43
C ILE A 48 5.28 7.06 6.27
N LEU A 49 3.97 7.12 6.02
CA LEU A 49 3.33 6.42 4.91
C LEU A 49 3.92 6.87 3.57
N TRP A 50 4.04 8.18 3.36
CA TRP A 50 4.65 8.76 2.16
C TRP A 50 6.12 8.36 1.98
N LEU A 51 6.90 8.38 3.06
CA LEU A 51 8.32 8.02 3.02
C LEU A 51 8.50 6.53 2.70
N THR A 52 7.69 5.67 3.31
CA THR A 52 7.69 4.23 3.03
C THR A 52 7.23 3.93 1.62
N TRP A 53 6.23 4.67 1.11
CA TRP A 53 5.79 4.57 -0.27
C TRP A 53 6.89 4.90 -1.28
N LYS A 54 7.64 5.98 -1.02
CA LYS A 54 8.70 6.47 -1.91
C LYS A 54 9.92 5.55 -1.97
N TYR A 55 10.36 5.01 -0.83
CA TYR A 55 11.61 4.25 -0.74
C TYR A 55 11.41 2.73 -0.73
N LEU A 56 10.27 2.24 -0.26
CA LEU A 56 9.97 0.82 -0.08
C LEU A 56 8.52 0.48 -0.52
N PRO A 57 8.11 0.80 -1.77
CA PRO A 57 6.74 0.63 -2.22
C PRO A 57 6.27 -0.83 -2.17
N ALA A 58 7.17 -1.78 -2.41
CA ALA A 58 6.84 -3.21 -2.36
C ALA A 58 6.46 -3.67 -0.94
N VAL A 59 7.21 -3.22 0.07
CA VAL A 59 6.91 -3.53 1.47
C VAL A 59 5.63 -2.81 1.90
N CYS A 60 5.43 -1.57 1.46
CA CYS A 60 4.21 -0.80 1.75
C CYS A 60 2.96 -1.49 1.17
N LEU A 61 2.98 -1.85 -0.11
CA LEU A 61 1.90 -2.56 -0.79
C LEU A 61 1.62 -3.92 -0.14
N PHE A 62 2.66 -4.68 0.19
CA PHE A 62 2.50 -5.97 0.86
C PHE A 62 1.87 -5.81 2.26
N SER A 63 2.29 -4.81 3.03
CA SER A 63 1.74 -4.53 4.35
C SER A 63 0.26 -4.12 4.28
N LEU A 64 -0.10 -3.28 3.29
CA LEU A 64 -1.48 -2.90 3.02
C LEU A 64 -2.34 -4.10 2.60
N PHE A 65 -1.80 -5.00 1.78
CA PHE A 65 -2.47 -6.24 1.42
C PHE A 65 -2.73 -7.13 2.64
N VAL A 66 -1.71 -7.38 3.47
CA VAL A 66 -1.84 -8.18 4.69
C VAL A 66 -2.85 -7.55 5.65
N TYR A 67 -2.80 -6.22 5.85
CA TYR A 67 -3.78 -5.49 6.63
C TYR A 67 -5.20 -5.64 6.07
N GLY A 68 -5.38 -5.49 4.76
CA GLY A 68 -6.66 -5.68 4.08
C GLY A 68 -7.23 -7.08 4.31
N VAL A 69 -6.42 -8.12 4.16
CA VAL A 69 -6.81 -9.52 4.43
C VAL A 69 -7.23 -9.69 5.89
N MET A 70 -6.44 -9.21 6.85
CA MET A 70 -6.78 -9.31 8.28
C MET A 70 -8.05 -8.53 8.64
N SER A 71 -8.25 -7.35 8.05
CA SER A 71 -9.47 -6.56 8.27
C SER A 71 -10.72 -7.22 7.68
N GLY A 72 -10.58 -7.86 6.51
CA GLY A 72 -11.66 -8.63 5.89
C GLY A 72 -12.04 -9.86 6.70
N GLN A 73 -11.06 -10.53 7.31
CA GLN A 73 -11.29 -11.65 8.23
C GLN A 73 -12.02 -11.18 9.51
N LYS A 74 -11.64 -10.04 10.09
CA LYS A 74 -12.32 -9.47 11.27
C LYS A 74 -13.81 -9.19 11.06
N SER A 75 -14.21 -8.78 9.84
CA SER A 75 -15.65 -8.57 9.52
C SER A 75 -16.42 -9.88 9.30
N SER A 76 -15.74 -10.99 8.99
CA SER A 76 -16.39 -12.28 8.71
C SER A 76 -16.70 -13.11 9.96
N ASP A 77 -16.03 -12.86 11.09
CA ASP A 77 -16.14 -13.66 12.32
C ASP A 77 -17.25 -13.20 13.29
N GLY A 78 -18.24 -12.41 12.85
CA GLY A 78 -19.45 -12.17 13.63
C GLY A 78 -19.26 -11.36 14.91
N GLY A 79 -18.62 -10.19 14.81
CA GLY A 79 -18.33 -9.33 15.96
C GLY A 79 -18.74 -7.87 15.78
N TRP A 80 -20.02 -7.59 15.58
CA TRP A 80 -20.59 -6.30 16.03
C TRP A 80 -21.17 -6.54 17.43
N LYS A 81 -20.48 -6.04 18.45
CA LYS A 81 -21.06 -5.64 19.73
C LYS A 81 -20.96 -4.14 19.83
#